data_AF-A0AAI8DK69-F1
#
_entry.id   AF-A0AAI8DK69-F1
#
_cell.length_a   1.000
_cell.length_b   1.000
_cell.length_c   1.000
_cell.angle_alpha   90.00
_cell.angle_beta   90.00
_cell.angle_gamma   90.00
#
_symmetry.space_group_name_H-M   'P 1'
#
loop_
_entity.id
_entity.type
_entity.pdbx_description
1 polymer ?
#
loop_
_entity_poly.entity_id
_entity_poly.type
_entity_poly.pdbx_seq_one_letter_code
_entity_poly.pdbx_strand_id
1 'polypeptide(L)'
;MSKMYFYVKVKRLDGRVLNYQLPNDLQEAMRIYRKENPKTWTKMFKHALINIPLEPYSAKNNYRPLIGVGLIKNVFYLNKPKSLRTRGQFLTFDNWTKKGWKHFWRSSAFLRHDHKLKSKINIMYQYYQWKKWHKK
;
A
#
# COMPACT_ATOMS: atom_id res chain seq x y z
N MET A 1 -15.79 18.17 16.01
CA MET A 1 -15.73 16.76 15.54
C MET A 1 -14.27 16.35 15.36
N SER A 2 -13.81 15.24 15.95
CA SER A 2 -12.43 14.78 15.75
C SER A 2 -12.25 14.29 14.31
N LYS A 3 -11.21 14.76 13.62
CA LYS A 3 -10.94 14.38 12.23
C LYS A 3 -10.55 12.90 12.15
N MET A 4 -11.32 12.12 11.39
CA MET A 4 -11.09 10.70 11.16
C MET A 4 -10.08 10.48 10.04
N TYR A 5 -9.05 9.69 10.31
CA TYR A 5 -8.00 9.30 9.37
C TYR A 5 -7.99 7.78 9.20
N PHE A 6 -7.98 7.33 7.96
CA PHE A 6 -7.87 5.91 7.60
C PHE A 6 -6.42 5.44 7.58
N TYR A 7 -6.24 4.21 8.06
CA TYR A 7 -4.97 3.53 8.23
C TYR A 7 -5.04 2.11 7.68
N VAL A 8 -3.88 1.61 7.27
CA VAL A 8 -3.68 0.23 6.86
C VAL A 8 -2.62 -0.42 7.74
N LYS A 9 -2.91 -1.62 8.27
CA LYS A 9 -1.93 -2.51 8.88
C LYS A 9 -1.30 -3.32 7.77
N VAL A 10 0.01 -3.21 7.60
CA VAL A 10 0.73 -3.77 6.46
C VAL A 10 1.85 -4.69 6.93
N LYS A 11 1.92 -5.90 6.36
CA LYS A 11 3.02 -6.84 6.52
C LYS A 11 4.06 -6.60 5.43
N ARG A 12 5.32 -6.43 5.82
CA ARG A 12 6.49 -6.35 4.94
C ARG A 12 7.06 -7.75 4.65
N LEU A 13 7.94 -7.84 3.66
CA LEU A 13 8.66 -9.09 3.35
C LEU A 13 9.62 -9.53 4.46
N ASP A 14 10.17 -8.59 5.22
CA ASP A 14 10.99 -8.88 6.41
C ASP A 14 10.15 -9.41 7.62
N GLY A 15 8.85 -9.63 7.42
CA GLY A 15 7.93 -10.11 8.44
C GLY A 15 7.36 -9.02 9.36
N ARG A 16 7.94 -7.81 9.36
CA ARG A 16 7.48 -6.71 10.22
C ARG A 16 6.07 -6.29 9.84
N VAL A 17 5.27 -5.95 10.85
CA VAL A 17 3.90 -5.47 10.70
C VAL A 17 3.81 -4.05 11.23
N LEU A 18 3.46 -3.11 10.36
CA LEU A 18 3.43 -1.68 10.67
C LEU A 18 2.11 -1.07 10.25
N ASN A 19 1.73 0.01 10.93
CA ASN A 19 0.53 0.79 10.61
C ASN A 19 0.93 2.04 9.83
N TYR A 20 0.31 2.23 8.68
CA TYR A 20 0.51 3.39 7.82
C TYR A 20 -0.78 4.16 7.64
N GLN A 21 -0.71 5.48 7.66
CA GLN A 21 -1.85 6.31 7.28
C GLN A 21 -2.02 6.28 5.76
N LEU A 22 -3.25 6.18 5.26
CA LEU A 22 -3.51 6.38 3.85
C LEU A 22 -3.21 7.84 3.44
N PRO A 23 -2.75 8.09 2.20
CA PRO A 23 -2.48 9.44 1.71
C PRO A 23 -3.78 10.24 1.60
N ASN A 24 -3.66 11.57 1.60
CA ASN A 24 -4.79 12.50 1.75
C ASN A 24 -5.83 12.37 0.63
N ASP A 25 -5.37 12.11 -0.59
CA ASP A 25 -6.18 11.78 -1.77
C ASP A 25 -7.10 10.58 -1.53
N LEU A 26 -6.60 9.53 -0.87
CA LEU A 26 -7.40 8.36 -0.54
C LEU A 26 -8.28 8.55 0.71
N GLN A 27 -7.97 9.51 1.59
CA GLN A 27 -8.78 9.73 2.79
C GLN A 27 -10.23 10.05 2.45
N GLU A 28 -10.46 10.91 1.45
CA GLU A 28 -11.81 11.32 1.07
C GLU A 28 -12.58 10.21 0.36
N ALA A 29 -11.94 9.54 -0.60
CA ALA A 29 -12.51 8.36 -1.26
C ALA A 29 -12.92 7.28 -0.24
N MET A 30 -12.11 7.08 0.81
CA MET A 30 -12.42 6.14 1.89
C MET A 30 -13.62 6.57 2.75
N ARG A 31 -13.81 7.88 2.98
CA ARG A 31 -15.00 8.38 3.71
C ARG A 31 -16.27 8.07 2.93
N ILE A 32 -16.28 8.42 1.64
CA ILE A 32 -17.40 8.19 0.73
C ILE A 32 -17.70 6.70 0.64
N TYR A 33 -16.69 5.89 0.32
CA TYR A 33 -16.85 4.44 0.16
C TYR A 33 -17.35 3.75 1.44
N ARG A 34 -16.86 4.16 2.61
CA ARG A 34 -17.36 3.64 3.89
C ARG A 34 -18.81 4.04 4.15
N LYS A 35 -19.21 5.27 3.81
CA LYS A 35 -20.59 5.75 3.99
C LYS A 35 -21.56 4.92 3.13
N GLU A 36 -21.16 4.60 1.90
CA GLU A 36 -21.94 3.78 0.97
C GLU A 36 -21.90 2.28 1.33
N ASN A 37 -20.79 1.78 1.88
CA ASN A 37 -20.55 0.35 2.16
C ASN A 37 -20.20 0.08 3.63
N PRO A 38 -21.03 0.47 4.61
CA PRO A 38 -20.64 0.53 6.03
C PRO A 38 -20.21 -0.82 6.62
N LYS A 39 -20.75 -1.93 6.12
CA LYS A 39 -20.45 -3.29 6.62
C LYS A 39 -19.29 -3.98 5.88
N THR A 40 -18.92 -3.52 4.69
CA THR A 40 -18.04 -4.28 3.77
C THR A 40 -16.86 -3.49 3.24
N TRP A 41 -16.74 -2.19 3.55
CA TRP A 41 -15.71 -1.30 3.02
C TRP A 41 -14.26 -1.77 3.23
N THR A 42 -13.99 -2.63 4.22
CA THR A 42 -12.64 -3.19 4.46
C THR A 42 -12.28 -4.34 3.52
N LYS A 43 -13.26 -5.00 2.90
CA LYS A 43 -13.05 -6.25 2.13
C LYS A 43 -12.11 -6.04 0.94
N MET A 44 -12.26 -4.94 0.21
CA MET A 44 -11.46 -4.61 -0.97
C MET A 44 -9.95 -4.53 -0.68
N PHE A 45 -9.59 -4.15 0.55
CA PHE A 45 -8.21 -3.97 0.97
C PHE A 45 -7.61 -5.24 1.56
N LYS A 46 -8.42 -6.25 1.88
CA LYS A 46 -7.92 -7.49 2.47
C LYS A 46 -6.98 -8.17 1.47
N HIS A 47 -5.75 -8.43 1.91
CA HIS A 47 -4.70 -9.03 1.09
C HIS A 47 -4.31 -8.23 -0.17
N ALA A 48 -4.70 -6.96 -0.26
CA ALA A 48 -4.20 -6.07 -1.30
C ALA A 48 -2.71 -5.76 -1.07
N LEU A 49 -2.01 -5.42 -2.14
CA LEU A 49 -0.64 -4.89 -2.08
C LEU A 49 -0.66 -3.38 -2.16
N ILE A 50 0.19 -2.71 -1.39
CA ILE A 50 0.30 -1.25 -1.38
C ILE A 50 1.75 -0.79 -1.28
N ASN A 51 2.05 0.32 -1.96
CA ASN A 51 3.33 0.98 -1.85
C ASN A 51 3.50 1.64 -0.47
N ILE A 52 4.59 1.29 0.22
CA ILE A 52 4.91 1.77 1.55
C ILE A 52 6.32 2.36 1.60
N PRO A 53 6.56 3.42 2.40
CA PRO A 53 7.90 3.84 2.72
C PRO A 53 8.55 2.81 3.66
N LEU A 54 9.78 2.41 3.32
CA LEU A 54 10.57 1.47 4.13
C LEU A 54 11.39 2.16 5.20
N GLU A 55 11.55 3.47 5.07
CA GLU A 55 12.25 4.37 5.98
C GLU A 55 11.40 5.64 6.23
N PRO A 56 11.62 6.36 7.35
CA PRO A 56 10.89 7.59 7.62
C PRO A 56 11.18 8.70 6.61
N TYR A 57 10.23 9.61 6.43
CA TYR A 57 10.46 10.86 5.70
C TYR A 57 11.38 11.76 6.55
N SER A 58 12.58 12.08 6.06
CA SER A 58 13.54 12.87 6.82
C SER A 58 14.38 13.78 5.91
N ALA A 59 15.01 14.80 6.48
CA ALA A 59 15.95 15.65 5.74
C ALA A 59 17.11 14.83 5.13
N LYS A 60 17.56 13.77 5.82
CA LYS A 60 18.64 12.87 5.36
C LYS A 60 18.35 12.21 4.01
N ASN A 61 17.08 11.94 3.70
CA ASN A 61 16.65 11.37 2.42
C ASN A 61 15.93 12.38 1.52
N ASN A 62 16.08 13.69 1.78
CA ASN A 62 15.37 14.76 1.09
C ASN A 62 13.85 14.52 1.04
N TYR A 63 13.30 13.95 2.12
CA TYR A 63 11.90 13.54 2.24
C TYR A 63 11.44 12.56 1.13
N ARG A 64 12.36 11.80 0.55
CA ARG A 64 12.11 10.81 -0.51
C ARG A 64 12.59 9.43 -0.04
N PRO A 65 11.84 8.76 0.83
CA PRO A 65 12.21 7.45 1.35
C PRO A 65 12.21 6.39 0.25
N LEU A 66 13.00 5.34 0.45
CA LEU A 66 12.92 4.10 -0.32
C LEU A 66 11.51 3.52 -0.19
N ILE A 67 10.90 3.24 -1.33
CA ILE A 67 9.55 2.67 -1.41
C ILE A 67 9.64 1.18 -1.68
N GLY A 68 8.80 0.40 -1.00
CA GLY A 68 8.60 -1.02 -1.21
C GLY A 68 7.12 -1.36 -1.29
N VAL A 69 6.82 -2.66 -1.32
CA VAL A 69 5.46 -3.20 -1.46
C VAL A 69 5.15 -4.06 -0.25
N GLY A 70 4.06 -3.74 0.43
CA GLY A 70 3.58 -4.49 1.58
C GLY A 70 2.18 -5.06 1.36
N LEU A 71 1.88 -6.14 2.07
CA LEU A 71 0.58 -6.81 2.07
C LEU A 71 -0.31 -6.20 3.15
N ILE A 72 -1.47 -5.67 2.75
CA ILE A 72 -2.47 -5.17 3.68
C ILE A 72 -3.09 -6.35 4.43
N LYS A 73 -2.98 -6.29 5.77
CA LYS A 73 -3.60 -7.23 6.70
C LYS A 73 -4.95 -6.74 7.20
N ASN A 74 -5.07 -5.43 7.43
CA ASN A 74 -6.32 -4.83 7.92
C ASN A 74 -6.39 -3.33 7.58
N VAL A 75 -7.59 -2.77 7.61
CA VAL A 75 -7.85 -1.33 7.47
C VAL A 75 -8.69 -0.86 8.64
N PHE A 76 -8.36 0.31 9.18
CA PHE A 76 -9.03 0.89 10.34
C PHE A 76 -8.93 2.42 10.28
N TYR A 77 -9.52 3.11 11.25
CA TYR A 77 -9.41 4.56 11.35
C TYR A 77 -9.00 4.99 12.76
N LEU A 78 -8.36 6.14 12.86
CA LEU A 78 -7.97 6.78 14.12
C LEU A 78 -8.23 8.29 14.05
N ASN A 79 -8.29 8.93 15.21
CA ASN A 79 -8.56 10.36 15.33
C ASN A 79 -7.27 11.22 15.37
N LYS A 80 -6.11 10.60 15.19
CA LYS A 80 -4.79 11.26 15.19
C LYS A 80 -4.08 11.01 13.87
N PRO A 81 -3.47 12.02 13.22
CA PRO A 81 -2.63 11.83 12.05
C PRO A 81 -1.26 11.25 12.43
N LYS A 82 -0.59 10.59 11.48
CA LYS A 82 0.79 10.12 11.58
C LYS A 82 1.62 10.60 10.39
N SER A 83 2.95 10.69 10.60
CA SER A 83 3.87 11.08 9.52
C SER A 83 4.10 9.96 8.49
N LEU A 84 4.00 8.69 8.92
CA LEU A 84 4.22 7.55 8.04
C LEU A 84 2.98 7.28 7.17
N ARG A 85 3.04 7.70 5.92
CA ARG A 85 1.96 7.57 4.94
C ARG A 85 2.29 6.56 3.86
N THR A 86 1.30 5.80 3.39
CA THR A 86 1.46 4.99 2.17
C THR A 86 1.46 5.88 0.93
N ARG A 87 1.75 5.28 -0.23
CA ARG A 87 1.49 5.90 -1.54
C ARG A 87 0.18 5.36 -2.11
N GLY A 88 -0.45 6.14 -2.98
CA GLY A 88 -1.78 5.83 -3.54
C GLY A 88 -1.80 4.61 -4.48
N GLN A 89 -0.64 4.11 -4.91
CA GLN A 89 -0.60 2.92 -5.77
C GLN A 89 -0.87 1.65 -4.94
N PHE A 90 -2.05 1.08 -5.12
CA PHE A 90 -2.49 -0.18 -4.51
C PHE A 90 -3.01 -1.16 -5.57
N LEU A 91 -2.86 -2.46 -5.32
CA LEU A 91 -3.40 -3.54 -6.15
C LEU A 91 -4.28 -4.44 -5.29
N THR A 92 -5.54 -4.61 -5.68
CA THR A 92 -6.46 -5.54 -5.02
C THR A 92 -5.98 -6.98 -5.16
N PHE A 93 -6.41 -7.85 -4.25
CA PHE A 93 -6.04 -9.27 -4.24
C PHE A 93 -6.29 -9.94 -5.59
N ASP A 94 -7.48 -9.78 -6.15
CA ASP A 94 -7.85 -10.39 -7.43
C ASP A 94 -6.97 -9.86 -8.59
N ASN A 95 -6.55 -8.60 -8.50
CA ASN A 95 -5.68 -8.01 -9.51
C ASN A 95 -4.28 -8.61 -9.45
N TRP A 96 -3.60 -8.57 -8.29
CA TRP A 96 -2.19 -8.96 -8.25
C TRP A 96 -1.97 -10.47 -8.30
N THR A 97 -2.98 -11.27 -7.97
CA THR A 97 -2.92 -12.74 -8.06
C THR A 97 -3.16 -13.26 -9.48
N LYS A 98 -3.82 -12.48 -10.36
CA LYS A 98 -4.12 -12.85 -11.75
C LYS A 98 -2.90 -13.38 -12.51
N LYS A 99 -3.06 -14.53 -13.19
CA LYS A 99 -2.00 -15.20 -13.93
C LYS A 99 -1.64 -14.44 -15.22
N GLY A 100 -0.41 -14.62 -15.70
CA GLY A 100 0.07 -14.09 -16.97
C GLY A 100 1.14 -13.00 -16.85
N TRP A 101 2.16 -13.09 -17.70
CA TRP A 101 3.30 -12.17 -17.72
C TRP A 101 2.91 -10.75 -18.13
N LYS A 102 2.00 -10.60 -19.11
CA LYS A 102 1.48 -9.28 -19.53
C LYS A 102 0.83 -8.53 -18.38
N HIS A 103 0.05 -9.23 -17.55
CA HIS A 103 -0.58 -8.65 -16.37
C HIS A 103 0.43 -8.29 -15.29
N PHE A 104 1.40 -9.18 -15.03
CA PHE A 104 2.50 -8.90 -14.11
C PHE A 104 3.24 -7.61 -14.46
N TRP A 105 3.64 -7.45 -15.72
CA TRP A 105 4.37 -6.25 -16.17
C TRP A 105 3.54 -4.98 -16.06
N ARG A 106 2.23 -5.04 -16.37
CA ARG A 106 1.29 -3.91 -16.19
C ARG A 106 1.16 -3.50 -14.73
N SER A 107 0.87 -4.45 -13.84
CA SER A 107 0.78 -4.18 -12.39
C SER A 107 2.10 -3.67 -11.82
N SER A 108 3.22 -4.23 -12.27
CA SER A 108 4.57 -3.78 -11.88
C SER A 108 4.87 -2.37 -12.39
N ALA A 109 4.47 -2.01 -13.61
CA ALA A 109 4.61 -0.65 -14.13
C ALA A 109 3.78 0.35 -13.30
N PHE A 110 2.53 0.00 -12.99
CA PHE A 110 1.64 0.81 -12.16
C PHE A 110 2.25 1.11 -10.77
N LEU A 111 2.77 0.10 -10.08
CA LEU A 111 3.40 0.30 -8.75
C LEU A 111 4.67 1.17 -8.82
N ARG A 112 5.37 1.19 -9.95
CA ARG A 112 6.70 1.82 -10.08
C ARG A 112 6.67 3.24 -10.65
N HIS A 113 5.57 3.65 -11.27
CA HIS A 113 5.48 4.83 -12.13
C HIS A 113 6.17 6.08 -11.55
N ASP A 114 5.80 6.45 -10.32
CA ASP A 114 6.17 7.74 -9.71
C ASP A 114 7.50 7.74 -8.93
N HIS A 115 8.30 6.66 -9.06
CA HIS A 115 9.43 6.41 -8.16
C HIS A 115 10.80 6.56 -8.83
N LYS A 116 11.82 6.88 -8.03
CA LYS A 116 13.22 6.84 -8.47
C LYS A 116 13.68 5.40 -8.75
N LEU A 117 14.75 5.24 -9.54
CA LEU A 117 15.26 3.94 -9.99
C LEU A 117 15.46 2.91 -8.85
N LYS A 118 16.05 3.33 -7.71
CA LYS A 118 16.23 2.45 -6.53
C LYS A 118 14.91 1.89 -6.01
N SER A 119 13.91 2.75 -5.80
CA SER A 119 12.56 2.34 -5.40
C SER A 119 11.87 1.52 -6.48
N LYS A 120 12.06 1.82 -7.76
CA LYS A 120 11.51 1.02 -8.88
C LYS A 120 12.02 -0.42 -8.85
N ILE A 121 13.33 -0.60 -8.68
CA ILE A 121 13.96 -1.93 -8.58
C ILE A 121 13.44 -2.66 -7.34
N ASN A 122 13.44 -1.99 -6.19
CA ASN A 122 12.97 -2.59 -4.95
C ASN A 122 11.48 -3.01 -5.02
N ILE A 123 10.60 -2.14 -5.52
CA ILE A 123 9.17 -2.45 -5.74
C ILE A 123 9.02 -3.67 -6.65
N MET A 124 9.75 -3.74 -7.76
CA MET A 124 9.70 -4.87 -8.69
C MET A 124 10.07 -6.18 -8.01
N TYR A 125 11.20 -6.18 -7.30
CA TYR A 125 11.68 -7.34 -6.55
C TYR A 125 10.66 -7.79 -5.50
N GLN A 126 10.16 -6.85 -4.69
CA GLN A 126 9.22 -7.18 -3.61
C GLN A 126 7.88 -7.68 -4.16
N TYR A 127 7.38 -7.07 -5.24
CA TYR A 127 6.17 -7.54 -5.92
C TYR A 127 6.32 -8.97 -6.44
N TYR A 128 7.46 -9.28 -7.07
CA TYR A 128 7.77 -10.64 -7.51
C TYR A 128 7.80 -11.65 -6.34
N GLN A 129 8.42 -11.29 -5.21
CA GLN A 129 8.46 -12.14 -4.03
C GLN A 129 7.06 -12.44 -3.47
N TRP A 130 6.19 -11.44 -3.38
CA TRP A 130 4.78 -11.64 -2.98
C TRP A 130 4.04 -12.57 -3.94
N LYS A 131 4.22 -12.40 -5.26
CA LYS A 131 3.70 -13.31 -6.29
C LYS A 131 4.19 -14.74 -6.09
N LYS A 132 5.47 -14.93 -5.77
CA LYS A 132 6.08 -16.25 -5.55
C LYS A 132 5.54 -16.90 -4.28
N TRP A 133 5.38 -16.14 -3.20
CA TRP A 133 4.82 -16.63 -1.94
C TRP A 133 3.35 -17.03 -2.02
N HIS A 134 2.56 -16.35 -2.84
CA HIS A 134 1.16 -16.72 -3.07
C HIS A 134 1.00 -18.02 -3.88
N LYS A 135 1.97 -18.36 -4.72
CA LYS A 135 1.92 -19.59 -5.53
C LYS A 135 2.29 -20.85 -4.75
N LYS A 136 2.89 -20.68 -3.56
CA LYS A 136 3.16 -21.78 -2.63
C LYS A 136 1.95 -21.98 -1.73
#